data_AF-A0A1E4JW09-F1
#
_entry.id   AF-A0A1E4JW09-F1
#
_cell.length_a   1.000
_cell.length_b   1.000
_cell.length_c   1.000
_cell.angle_alpha   90.00
_cell.angle_beta   90.00
_cell.angle_gamma   90.00
#
_symmetry.space_group_name_H-M   'P 1'
#
loop_
_entity.id
_entity.type
_entity.pdbx_description
1 polymer ?
#
loop_
_entity_poly.entity_id
_entity_poly.type
_entity_poly.pdbx_seq_one_letter_code
_entity_poly.pdbx_strand_id
1 'polypeptide(L)'
;MTPSESARATAATIRKRPKRLWAAALMNIAIGLLSLTMLTLIIARPELHQQMGTSSAGLALAVSLGIALIASSALALLGKPWARWLMLAAAAVYYGTLVVQNLQLMSTPDLTEPFRLKLVTNVGRSLLELAINAWALLSAKTRLYFNPSPNPAASAHRLGADPAAEPNG
;
A
#
# COMPACT_ATOMS: atom_id res chain seq x y z
N MET A 1 -32.49 -25.13 -15.30
CA MET A 1 -31.42 -24.12 -15.20
C MET A 1 -31.51 -23.23 -16.41
N THR A 2 -31.95 -21.99 -16.23
CA THR A 2 -32.10 -21.07 -17.37
C THR A 2 -30.75 -20.47 -17.77
N PRO A 3 -30.53 -20.09 -19.04
CA PRO A 3 -29.28 -19.45 -19.49
C PRO A 3 -28.90 -18.21 -18.66
N SER A 4 -29.89 -17.54 -18.05
CA SER A 4 -29.69 -16.38 -17.18
C SER A 4 -29.15 -16.74 -15.78
N GLU A 5 -29.39 -17.96 -15.28
CA GLU A 5 -28.80 -18.46 -14.02
C GLU A 5 -27.35 -18.89 -14.21
N SER A 6 -27.05 -19.55 -15.33
CA SER A 6 -25.67 -19.88 -15.73
C SER A 6 -24.82 -18.61 -15.92
N ALA A 7 -25.37 -17.58 -16.57
CA ALA A 7 -24.69 -16.30 -16.75
C ALA A 7 -24.46 -15.55 -15.41
N ARG A 8 -25.41 -15.59 -14.47
CA ARG A 8 -25.25 -15.01 -13.13
C ARG A 8 -24.25 -15.79 -12.27
N ALA A 9 -24.26 -17.12 -12.34
CA ALA A 9 -23.30 -17.97 -11.63
C ALA A 9 -21.87 -17.79 -12.19
N THR A 10 -21.73 -17.57 -13.49
CA THR A 10 -20.44 -17.29 -14.14
C THR A 10 -19.94 -15.88 -13.83
N ALA A 11 -20.84 -14.89 -13.76
CA ALA A 11 -20.52 -13.51 -13.33
C ALA A 11 -20.12 -13.42 -11.85
N ALA A 12 -20.58 -14.37 -11.03
CA ALA A 12 -20.22 -14.54 -9.64
C ALA A 12 -18.99 -15.43 -9.43
N THR A 13 -18.16 -15.66 -10.46
CA THR A 13 -16.80 -16.15 -10.25
C THR A 13 -16.08 -15.16 -9.33
N ILE A 14 -16.04 -15.53 -8.05
CA ILE A 14 -15.47 -14.75 -6.95
C ILE A 14 -14.08 -14.34 -7.41
N ARG A 15 -13.93 -13.08 -7.80
CA ARG A 15 -12.69 -12.53 -8.32
C ARG A 15 -11.71 -12.53 -7.16
N LYS A 16 -11.00 -13.65 -6.99
CA LYS A 16 -10.16 -13.93 -5.83
C LYS A 16 -9.15 -12.80 -5.72
N ARG A 17 -9.22 -12.05 -4.62
CA ARG A 17 -8.34 -10.90 -4.38
C ARG A 17 -6.89 -11.37 -4.46
N PRO A 18 -6.02 -10.69 -5.24
CA PRO A 18 -4.62 -11.09 -5.33
C PRO A 18 -3.95 -11.06 -3.96
N LYS A 19 -3.27 -12.15 -3.56
CA LYS A 19 -2.56 -12.23 -2.26
C LYS A 19 -1.56 -11.07 -2.06
N ARG A 20 -0.94 -10.62 -3.16
CA ARG A 20 0.01 -9.49 -3.17
C ARG A 20 -0.64 -8.17 -2.80
N LEU A 21 -1.87 -7.93 -3.27
CA LEU A 21 -2.65 -6.74 -2.93
C LEU A 21 -3.00 -6.73 -1.43
N TRP A 22 -3.39 -7.89 -0.89
CA TRP A 22 -3.64 -8.04 0.54
C TRP A 22 -2.42 -7.71 1.39
N ALA A 23 -1.26 -8.27 1.05
CA ALA A 23 -0.03 -8.02 1.78
C ALA A 23 0.34 -6.53 1.81
N ALA A 24 0.35 -5.86 0.64
CA ALA A 24 0.67 -4.44 0.56
C ALA A 24 -0.36 -3.56 1.28
N ALA A 25 -1.66 -3.83 1.11
CA ALA A 25 -2.71 -3.03 1.73
C ALA A 25 -2.73 -3.18 3.27
N LEU A 26 -2.60 -4.40 3.79
CA LEU A 26 -2.54 -4.62 5.24
C LEU A 26 -1.28 -4.01 5.86
N MET A 27 -0.14 -4.12 5.18
CA MET A 27 1.10 -3.48 5.60
C MET A 27 0.93 -1.95 5.70
N ASN A 28 0.39 -1.31 4.66
CA ASN A 28 0.13 0.12 4.64
C ASN A 28 -0.84 0.55 5.75
N ILE A 29 -1.92 -0.21 5.97
CA ILE A 29 -2.88 0.06 7.05
C ILE A 29 -2.19 -0.04 8.42
N ALA A 30 -1.41 -1.10 8.66
CA ALA A 30 -0.70 -1.28 9.91
C ALA A 30 0.30 -0.14 10.17
N ILE A 31 1.06 0.26 9.15
CA ILE A 31 2.01 1.38 9.25
C ILE A 31 1.28 2.68 9.51
N GLY A 32 0.21 2.97 8.76
CA GLY A 32 -0.60 4.17 8.95
C GLY A 32 -1.18 4.25 10.37
N LEU A 33 -1.73 3.14 10.89
CA LEU A 33 -2.26 3.08 12.25
C LEU A 33 -1.16 3.29 13.30
N LEU A 34 -0.02 2.62 13.15
CA LEU A 34 1.11 2.79 14.07
C LEU A 34 1.60 4.24 14.10
N SER A 35 1.69 4.89 12.94
CA SER A 35 2.05 6.31 12.85
C SER A 35 1.04 7.22 13.52
N LEU A 36 -0.27 6.99 13.30
CA LEU A 36 -1.31 7.78 13.96
C LEU A 36 -1.27 7.60 15.47
N THR A 37 -1.06 6.37 15.97
CA THR A 37 -0.88 6.12 17.41
C THR A 37 0.31 6.89 17.97
N MET A 38 1.46 6.87 17.28
CA MET A 38 2.63 7.64 17.71
C MET A 38 2.39 9.15 17.68
N LEU A 39 1.71 9.66 16.66
CA LEU A 39 1.33 11.07 16.58
C LEU A 39 0.38 11.47 17.73
N THR A 40 -0.59 10.63 18.06
CA THR A 40 -1.48 10.87 19.21
C THR A 40 -0.69 10.93 20.51
N LEU A 41 0.32 10.07 20.70
CA LEU A 41 1.19 10.13 21.87
C LEU A 41 2.01 11.42 21.93
N ILE A 42 2.54 11.90 20.80
CA ILE A 42 3.28 13.16 20.72
C ILE A 42 2.36 14.34 21.08
N ILE A 43 1.14 14.36 20.53
CA ILE A 43 0.16 15.43 20.80
C ILE A 43 -0.29 15.41 22.27
N ALA A 44 -0.43 14.23 22.87
CA ALA A 44 -0.84 14.08 24.26
C ALA A 44 0.26 14.42 25.28
N ARG A 45 1.52 14.55 24.84
CA ARG A 45 2.69 14.78 25.70
C ARG A 45 3.40 16.09 25.32
N PRO A 46 3.11 17.21 26.00
CA PRO A 46 3.70 18.51 25.69
C PRO A 46 5.23 18.52 25.70
N GLU A 47 5.85 17.71 26.56
CA GLU A 47 7.30 17.59 26.67
C GLU A 47 7.91 17.03 25.38
N LEU A 48 7.27 16.03 24.78
CA LEU A 48 7.70 15.43 23.52
C LEU A 48 7.51 16.40 22.35
N HIS A 49 6.42 17.15 22.36
CA HIS A 49 6.14 18.17 21.35
C HIS A 49 7.22 19.26 21.33
N GLN A 50 7.64 19.74 22.51
CA GLN A 50 8.72 20.73 22.64
C GLN A 50 10.09 20.15 22.23
N GLN A 51 10.41 18.93 22.67
CA GLN A 51 11.68 18.28 22.34
C GLN A 51 11.85 18.00 20.85
N MET A 52 10.77 17.65 20.14
CA MET A 52 10.82 17.36 18.71
C MET A 52 10.68 18.62 17.83
N GLY A 53 10.39 19.78 18.41
CA GLY A 53 10.19 21.01 17.65
C GLY A 53 9.11 20.90 16.57
N THR A 54 8.11 20.03 16.79
CA THR A 54 7.09 19.75 15.77
C THR A 54 6.18 20.94 15.56
N SER A 55 6.06 21.42 14.32
CA SER A 55 5.08 22.45 13.98
C SER A 55 3.68 21.85 13.83
N SER A 56 2.63 22.63 14.14
CA SER A 56 1.23 22.22 13.96
C SER A 56 0.93 21.83 12.50
N ALA A 57 1.54 22.53 11.54
CA ALA A 57 1.43 22.21 10.12
C ALA A 57 2.06 20.85 9.78
N GLY A 58 3.23 20.56 10.34
CA GLY A 58 3.90 19.26 10.18
C GLY A 58 3.08 18.11 10.75
N LEU A 59 2.48 18.30 11.93
CA LEU A 59 1.57 17.32 12.54
C LEU A 59 0.32 17.10 11.67
N ALA A 60 -0.33 18.17 11.21
CA ALA A 60 -1.52 18.07 10.35
C ALA A 60 -1.22 17.33 9.04
N LEU A 61 -0.05 17.61 8.43
CA LEU A 61 0.43 16.90 7.25
C LEU A 61 0.64 15.41 7.56
N ALA A 62 1.33 15.09 8.66
CA ALA A 62 1.63 13.71 9.04
C ALA A 62 0.35 12.90 9.31
N VAL A 63 -0.63 13.50 10.00
CA VAL A 63 -1.97 12.91 10.22
C VAL A 63 -2.67 12.68 8.88
N SER A 64 -2.68 13.67 8.00
CA SER A 64 -3.33 13.58 6.69
C SER A 64 -2.73 12.48 5.82
N LEU A 65 -1.40 12.36 5.80
CA LEU A 65 -0.70 11.30 5.07
C LEU A 65 -1.00 9.92 5.64
N GLY A 66 -1.02 9.77 6.97
CA GLY A 66 -1.39 8.50 7.63
C GLY A 66 -2.82 8.07 7.29
N ILE A 67 -3.79 8.99 7.37
CA ILE A 67 -5.19 8.73 7.01
C ILE A 67 -5.32 8.40 5.53
N ALA A 68 -4.66 9.16 4.64
CA ALA A 68 -4.70 8.92 3.20
C ALA A 68 -4.13 7.53 2.84
N LEU A 69 -3.06 7.09 3.50
CA LEU A 69 -2.47 5.77 3.31
C LEU A 69 -3.45 4.65 3.71
N ILE A 70 -4.11 4.79 4.86
CA ILE A 70 -5.11 3.82 5.35
C ILE A 70 -6.32 3.79 4.42
N ALA A 71 -6.92 4.94 4.15
CA ALA A 71 -8.15 5.06 3.37
C ALA A 71 -7.95 4.56 1.93
N SER A 72 -6.85 4.94 1.27
CA SER A 72 -6.54 4.48 -0.08
C SER A 72 -6.30 2.96 -0.13
N SER A 73 -5.64 2.38 0.88
CA SER A 73 -5.41 0.93 0.99
C SER A 73 -6.72 0.15 1.22
N ALA A 74 -7.61 0.67 2.07
CA ALA A 74 -8.94 0.09 2.27
C ALA A 74 -9.78 0.14 0.99
N LEU A 75 -9.78 1.27 0.27
CA LEU A 75 -10.47 1.42 -1.01
C LEU A 75 -9.90 0.48 -2.09
N ALA A 76 -8.59 0.25 -2.09
CA ALA A 76 -7.96 -0.70 -3.01
C ALA A 76 -8.42 -2.14 -2.74
N LEU A 77 -8.61 -2.52 -1.46
CA LEU A 77 -9.18 -3.82 -1.09
C LEU A 77 -10.66 -3.96 -1.50
N LEU A 78 -11.41 -2.87 -1.60
CA LEU A 78 -12.77 -2.87 -2.14
C LEU A 78 -12.82 -3.04 -3.67
N GLY A 79 -11.68 -3.04 -4.36
CA GLY A 79 -11.60 -3.32 -5.79
C GLY A 79 -12.03 -2.17 -6.71
N LYS A 80 -12.07 -0.93 -6.20
CA LYS A 80 -12.39 0.24 -7.05
C LYS A 80 -11.26 0.49 -8.07
N PRO A 81 -11.55 0.66 -9.38
CA PRO A 81 -10.52 0.76 -10.42
C PRO A 81 -9.50 1.88 -10.21
N TRP A 82 -9.96 3.05 -9.75
CA TRP A 82 -9.12 4.21 -9.47
C TRP A 82 -8.33 4.10 -8.16
N ALA A 83 -8.77 3.24 -7.22
CA ALA A 83 -8.13 3.11 -5.91
C ALA A 83 -6.73 2.49 -6.02
N ARG A 84 -6.46 1.75 -7.10
CA ARG A 84 -5.12 1.26 -7.43
C ARG A 84 -4.10 2.41 -7.53
N TRP A 85 -4.44 3.46 -8.28
CA TRP A 85 -3.56 4.60 -8.48
C TRP A 85 -3.51 5.48 -7.25
N LEU A 86 -4.64 5.62 -6.54
CA LEU A 86 -4.68 6.37 -5.29
C LEU A 86 -3.79 5.73 -4.21
N MET A 87 -3.85 4.42 -4.04
CA MET A 87 -2.98 3.70 -3.08
C MET A 87 -1.51 3.83 -3.46
N LEU A 88 -1.18 3.72 -4.75
CA LEU A 88 0.21 3.89 -5.21
C LEU A 88 0.71 5.32 -4.97
N ALA A 89 -0.11 6.34 -5.27
CA ALA A 89 0.22 7.73 -5.03
C ALA A 89 0.37 8.03 -3.52
N ALA A 90 -0.55 7.54 -2.70
CA ALA A 90 -0.47 7.69 -1.24
C ALA A 90 0.78 7.03 -0.68
N ALA A 91 1.13 5.81 -1.12
CA ALA A 91 2.36 5.14 -0.73
C ALA A 91 3.61 5.92 -1.20
N ALA A 92 3.62 6.40 -2.44
CA ALA A 92 4.73 7.19 -2.98
C ALA A 92 4.94 8.49 -2.20
N VAL A 93 3.87 9.22 -1.87
CA VAL A 93 3.96 10.45 -1.09
C VAL A 93 4.39 10.12 0.34
N TYR A 94 3.73 9.18 1.01
CA TYR A 94 4.02 8.83 2.41
C TYR A 94 5.47 8.34 2.59
N TYR A 95 5.87 7.27 1.88
CA TYR A 95 7.21 6.70 2.00
C TYR A 95 8.27 7.61 1.38
N GLY A 96 7.93 8.34 0.31
CA GLY A 96 8.81 9.33 -0.30
C GLY A 96 9.14 10.47 0.67
N THR A 97 8.15 10.98 1.39
CA THR A 97 8.37 11.97 2.45
C THR A 97 9.28 11.43 3.54
N LEU A 98 9.10 10.17 3.99
CA LEU A 98 10.01 9.56 4.97
C LEU A 98 11.44 9.43 4.44
N VAL A 99 11.62 9.02 3.19
CA VAL A 99 12.95 8.94 2.56
C VAL A 99 13.61 10.32 2.53
N VAL A 100 12.90 11.34 2.04
CA VAL A 100 13.42 12.71 1.96
C VAL A 100 13.78 13.24 3.34
N GLN A 101 12.92 13.05 4.34
CA GLN A 101 13.19 13.48 5.72
C GLN A 101 14.43 12.80 6.30
N ASN A 102 14.58 11.48 6.14
CA ASN A 102 15.75 10.78 6.68
C ASN A 102 17.04 11.18 5.93
N LEU A 103 16.99 11.42 4.62
CA LEU A 103 18.13 11.91 3.85
C LEU A 103 18.52 13.35 4.24
N GLN A 104 17.54 14.22 4.45
CA GLN A 104 17.77 15.57 4.98
C GLN A 104 18.44 15.51 6.35
N LEU A 105 17.94 14.64 7.25
CA LEU A 105 18.55 14.44 8.55
C LEU A 105 19.98 13.91 8.46
N MET A 106 20.34 13.12 7.44
CA MET A 106 21.73 12.67 7.24
C MET A 106 22.69 13.80 6.87
N SER A 107 22.19 14.92 6.35
CA SER A 107 23.03 16.08 6.00
C SER A 107 23.42 16.94 7.20
N THR A 108 22.87 16.66 8.39
CA THR A 108 23.23 17.36 9.61
C THR A 108 24.69 17.05 9.99
N PRO A 109 25.54 18.07 10.19
CA PRO A 109 26.89 17.86 10.69
C PRO A 109 26.84 17.26 12.11
N ASP A 110 27.89 16.53 12.50
CA ASP A 110 28.05 15.95 13.85
C ASP A 110 27.10 14.79 14.23
N LEU A 111 26.51 14.12 13.24
CA LEU A 111 25.80 12.87 13.48
C LEU A 111 26.74 11.76 13.94
N THR A 112 26.39 11.16 15.09
CA THR A 112 27.05 9.95 15.56
C THR A 112 26.82 8.79 14.60
N GLU A 113 27.80 7.88 14.49
CA GLU A 113 27.71 6.72 13.61
C GLU A 113 26.46 5.85 13.86
N PRO A 114 26.06 5.56 15.13
CA PRO A 114 24.83 4.80 15.38
C PRO A 114 23.57 5.50 14.85
N PHE A 115 23.52 6.83 14.90
CA PHE A 115 22.38 7.58 14.39
C PHE A 115 22.35 7.55 12.86
N ARG A 116 23.51 7.68 12.22
CA ARG A 116 23.64 7.56 10.76
C ARG A 116 23.15 6.20 10.26
N LEU A 117 23.58 5.10 10.90
CA LEU A 117 23.12 3.75 10.57
C LEU A 117 21.61 3.58 10.72
N LYS A 118 21.02 4.18 11.77
CA LYS A 118 19.57 4.20 11.97
C LYS A 118 18.84 4.91 10.83
N LEU A 119 19.32 6.08 10.40
CA LEU A 119 18.73 6.81 9.27
C LEU A 119 18.83 6.00 7.97
N VAL A 120 19.97 5.37 7.69
CA VAL A 120 20.17 4.56 6.47
C VAL A 120 19.23 3.36 6.46
N THR A 121 19.08 2.70 7.62
CA THR A 121 18.14 1.59 7.80
C THR A 121 16.70 2.04 7.54
N ASN A 122 16.31 3.22 8.04
CA ASN A 122 14.98 3.78 7.81
C ASN A 122 14.72 4.12 6.34
N VAL A 123 15.71 4.67 5.64
CA VAL A 123 15.64 4.92 4.18
C VAL A 123 15.46 3.60 3.43
N GLY A 124 16.31 2.61 3.70
CA GLY A 124 16.23 1.29 3.06
C GLY A 124 14.88 0.62 3.29
N ARG A 125 14.36 0.67 4.52
CA ARG A 125 13.02 0.18 4.87
C ARG A 125 11.93 0.89 4.08
N SER A 126 11.94 2.22 4.02
CA SER A 126 10.92 3.01 3.33
C SER A 126 10.94 2.74 1.81
N LEU A 127 12.12 2.60 1.22
CA LEU A 127 12.28 2.22 -0.19
C LEU A 127 11.77 0.79 -0.46
N LEU A 128 12.01 -0.14 0.45
CA LEU A 128 11.48 -1.50 0.34
C LEU A 128 9.94 -1.52 0.42
N GLU A 129 9.35 -0.78 1.36
CA GLU A 129 7.90 -0.65 1.51
C GLU A 129 7.27 -0.04 0.25
N LEU A 130 7.93 0.96 -0.36
CA LEU A 130 7.52 1.53 -1.65
C LEU A 130 7.64 0.52 -2.80
N ALA A 131 8.73 -0.25 -2.85
CA ALA A 131 8.93 -1.29 -3.86
C ALA A 131 7.89 -2.41 -3.75
N ILE A 132 7.50 -2.81 -2.54
CA ILE A 132 6.42 -3.77 -2.29
C ILE A 132 5.09 -3.24 -2.83
N ASN A 133 4.77 -1.97 -2.58
CA ASN A 133 3.58 -1.31 -3.10
C ASN A 133 3.57 -1.31 -4.64
N ALA A 134 4.69 -0.92 -5.27
CA ALA A 134 4.85 -0.94 -6.72
C ALA A 134 4.68 -2.37 -7.29
N TRP A 135 5.36 -3.36 -6.71
CA TRP A 135 5.26 -4.75 -7.12
C TRP A 135 3.83 -5.31 -7.01
N ALA A 136 3.14 -4.99 -5.91
CA ALA A 136 1.76 -5.44 -5.69
C ALA A 136 0.78 -4.79 -6.68
N LEU A 137 0.88 -3.47 -6.89
CA LEU A 137 -0.09 -2.70 -7.66
C LEU A 137 0.21 -2.69 -9.17
N LEU A 138 1.46 -2.82 -9.60
CA LEU A 138 1.83 -2.83 -11.03
C LEU A 138 1.73 -4.22 -11.67
N SER A 139 1.61 -5.28 -10.88
CA SER A 139 1.43 -6.65 -11.37
C SER A 139 0.22 -6.81 -12.30
N ALA A 140 0.38 -7.62 -13.36
CA ALA A 140 -0.68 -7.96 -14.31
C ALA A 140 -1.92 -8.59 -13.64
N LYS A 141 -1.71 -9.43 -12.60
CA LYS A 141 -2.80 -10.04 -11.83
C LYS A 141 -3.65 -8.99 -11.10
N THR A 142 -2.99 -7.98 -10.54
CA THR A 142 -3.67 -6.87 -9.86
C THR A 142 -4.35 -5.94 -10.86
N ARG A 143 -3.75 -5.71 -12.02
CA ARG A 143 -4.40 -4.96 -13.12
C ARG A 143 -5.71 -5.61 -13.55
N LEU A 144 -5.73 -6.93 -13.73
CA LEU A 144 -6.94 -7.68 -14.09
C LEU A 144 -8.00 -7.68 -12.96
N TYR A 145 -7.56 -7.64 -11.69
CA TYR A 145 -8.47 -7.51 -10.56
C TYR A 145 -9.27 -6.21 -10.62
N PHE A 146 -8.58 -5.09 -10.86
CA PHE A 146 -9.19 -3.75 -10.95
C PHE A 146 -9.90 -3.48 -12.30
N ASN A 147 -9.36 -4.01 -13.40
CA ASN A 147 -9.89 -3.87 -14.76
C ASN A 147 -10.09 -5.26 -15.38
N PRO A 148 -11.22 -5.92 -15.11
CA PRO A 148 -11.53 -7.22 -15.68
C PRO A 148 -11.68 -7.11 -17.19
N SER A 149 -11.03 -8.01 -17.93
CA SER A 149 -11.33 -8.14 -19.36
C SER A 149 -12.75 -8.66 -19.54
N PRO A 150 -13.51 -8.17 -20.54
CA PRO A 150 -14.80 -8.76 -20.90
C PRO A 150 -14.67 -10.20 -21.41
N ASN A 151 -13.47 -10.68 -21.78
CA ASN A 151 -13.21 -12.06 -22.16
C ASN A 151 -12.33 -12.78 -21.12
N PRO A 152 -12.92 -13.60 -20.23
CA PRO A 152 -12.18 -14.31 -19.18
C PRO A 152 -11.24 -15.40 -19.73
N ALA A 153 -11.58 -16.05 -20.85
CA ALA A 153 -10.74 -17.09 -21.48
C ALA A 153 -9.42 -16.53 -22.02
N ALA A 154 -9.46 -15.34 -22.65
CA ALA A 154 -8.26 -14.65 -23.12
C ALA A 154 -7.36 -14.17 -21.95
N SER A 155 -7.95 -13.92 -20.79
CA SER A 155 -7.23 -13.49 -19.58
C SER A 155 -6.55 -14.66 -18.87
N ALA A 156 -7.18 -15.84 -18.87
CA ALA A 156 -6.62 -17.08 -18.30
C ALA A 156 -5.36 -17.53 -19.06
N HIS A 157 -5.41 -17.54 -20.41
CA HIS A 157 -4.27 -17.86 -21.26
C HIS A 157 -3.08 -16.91 -21.04
N ARG A 158 -3.33 -15.60 -20.83
CA ARG A 158 -2.26 -14.60 -20.54
C ARG A 158 -1.63 -14.72 -19.16
N LEU A 159 -2.31 -15.34 -18.21
CA LEU A 159 -1.83 -15.50 -16.83
C LEU A 159 -1.06 -16.80 -16.60
N GLY A 160 -0.84 -17.59 -17.65
CA GLY A 160 -0.19 -18.90 -17.57
C GLY A 160 -1.05 -19.93 -16.83
N ALA A 161 -2.37 -19.77 -16.85
CA ALA A 161 -3.27 -20.84 -16.43
C ALA A 161 -3.33 -21.84 -17.59
N ASP A 162 -2.60 -22.93 -17.46
CA ASP A 162 -2.66 -24.05 -18.40
C ASP A 162 -4.11 -24.56 -18.44
N PRO A 163 -4.78 -24.59 -19.61
CA PRO A 163 -6.16 -25.06 -19.70
C PRO A 163 -6.30 -26.58 -19.52
N ALA A 164 -5.21 -27.30 -19.22
CA ALA A 164 -5.13 -28.76 -19.22
C ALA A 164 -5.17 -29.43 -17.82
N ALA A 165 -5.92 -28.88 -16.86
CA ALA A 165 -6.32 -29.66 -15.68
C ALA A 165 -7.69 -30.30 -15.96
N GLU A 166 -7.71 -31.30 -16.84
CA GLU A 166 -8.82 -32.24 -16.98
C GLU A 166 -9.02 -33.00 -15.66
N PRO A 167 -10.26 -33.18 -15.17
CA PRO A 167 -10.55 -34.17 -14.15
C PRO A 167 -10.75 -35.52 -14.85
N ASN A 168 -9.75 -36.40 -14.75
CA ASN A 168 -10.02 -37.84 -14.82
C ASN A 168 -10.43 -38.29 -13.41
N GLY A 169 -11.71 -38.63 -13.26
CA GLY A 169 -12.32 -39.16 -12.03
C GLY A 169 -13.83 -39.14 -12.10
#